data_AF-A0A1U7X0M3-F1
#
_entry.id   AF-A0A1U7X0M3-F1
#
_cell.length_a   1.000
_cell.length_b   1.000
_cell.length_c   1.000
_cell.angle_alpha   90.00
_cell.angle_beta   90.00
_cell.angle_gamma   90.00
#
_symmetry.space_group_name_H-M   'P 1'
#
loop_
_entity.id
_entity.type
_entity.pdbx_description
1 polymer ?
#
loop_
_entity_poly.entity_id
_entity_poly.type
_entity_poly.pdbx_seq_one_letter_code
_entity_poly.pdbx_strand_id
1 'polypeptide(L)'
;MIRAMAYCYGANVLFPCHSFSSSLILHLFPTPLAYRPFSYDAPPAKIKRRFSFSPAAALPFDLSPPPIDHDLLDTMTVAGAKVSEDGAIGTFDNDEEALDAVENAVAVVDLSHYGRIRVSGEDRVQFLHNQSTANFEILHEGQGCDTVFVTPTARTIDIAHAWIMKTAITLVVSPVTKERITGMLKKYIFFADKVEIQDITGQTSLFVLIGPRSNQIMEALNLADIVGQPYGSHKHYSVNGMPITVGVGNIISEDGYSLLMSPAAAESVWKALLGHGAIPMGSNAWEILRILQGRPAPGKELTDEFNVLEANLWNAVSLNKGCYKGQETISRLVTYDGIKQRLWGIRVPSPVEPGSTISVDGKKVGKVTSFTKGIRASQPLGLGYIKRKAASEGDTVIIGDDVVGTVVEVPFLARQIPPS
;
A
#
# COMPACT_ATOMS: atom_id res chain seq x y z
N MET A 1 35.35 8.30 -31.34
CA MET A 1 36.77 7.96 -31.12
C MET A 1 36.84 7.22 -29.80
N ILE A 2 36.94 5.89 -29.88
CA ILE A 2 36.80 4.95 -28.77
C ILE A 2 38.11 4.91 -27.98
N ARG A 3 38.05 4.98 -26.65
CA ARG A 3 39.16 4.57 -25.78
C ARG A 3 38.62 3.62 -24.70
N ALA A 4 38.89 2.34 -24.94
CA ALA A 4 38.80 1.28 -23.95
C ALA A 4 40.05 1.34 -23.05
N MET A 5 39.87 1.08 -21.76
CA MET A 5 40.96 0.75 -20.84
C MET A 5 40.55 -0.48 -20.04
N ALA A 6 41.25 -1.59 -20.31
CA ALA A 6 41.19 -2.82 -19.55
C ALA A 6 42.21 -2.75 -18.41
N TYR A 7 41.87 -3.30 -17.25
CA TYR A 7 42.83 -3.72 -16.23
C TYR A 7 42.41 -5.07 -15.65
N CYS A 8 43.26 -6.07 -15.84
CA CYS A 8 43.29 -7.34 -15.11
C CYS A 8 44.50 -7.32 -14.17
N TYR A 9 44.34 -7.82 -12.93
CA TYR A 9 45.29 -8.47 -12.00
C TYR A 9 44.50 -8.54 -10.66
N GLY A 10 44.21 -9.66 -9.99
CA GLY A 10 44.91 -10.94 -9.87
C GLY A 10 45.79 -10.91 -8.61
N ALA A 11 45.30 -11.44 -7.47
CA ALA A 11 46.05 -12.28 -6.51
C ALA A 11 45.35 -12.45 -5.15
N ASN A 12 45.25 -13.71 -4.76
CA ASN A 12 44.87 -14.23 -3.45
C ASN A 12 45.87 -13.85 -2.35
N VAL A 13 45.38 -13.63 -1.12
CA VAL A 13 46.17 -13.77 0.11
C VAL A 13 45.36 -14.57 1.14
N LEU A 14 45.90 -15.75 1.46
CA LEU A 14 45.54 -16.67 2.55
C LEU A 14 46.35 -16.31 3.80
N PHE A 15 45.80 -16.57 5.01
CA PHE A 15 46.46 -17.02 6.28
C PHE A 15 45.53 -16.71 7.49
N PRO A 16 45.65 -17.38 8.66
CA PRO A 16 45.63 -18.82 8.92
C PRO A 16 44.57 -19.24 9.98
N CYS A 17 44.37 -20.57 10.03
CA CYS A 17 43.61 -21.31 11.03
C CYS A 17 44.38 -21.41 12.36
N HIS A 18 43.72 -21.22 13.50
CA HIS A 18 44.25 -21.65 14.81
C HIS A 18 43.28 -22.63 15.48
N SER A 19 43.80 -23.83 15.65
CA SER A 19 43.29 -24.97 16.42
C SER A 19 43.43 -24.76 17.92
N PHE A 20 42.42 -25.13 18.71
CA PHE A 20 42.60 -25.55 20.10
C PHE A 20 41.77 -26.81 20.38
N SER A 21 42.41 -27.74 21.10
CA SER A 21 42.02 -29.12 21.32
C SER A 21 41.86 -29.39 22.82
N SER A 22 40.75 -30.08 23.14
CA SER A 22 40.49 -31.08 24.21
C SER A 22 40.79 -30.83 25.70
N SER A 23 39.77 -31.04 26.54
CA SER A 23 39.71 -32.10 27.59
C SER A 23 38.32 -32.04 28.27
N LEU A 24 37.40 -32.98 28.03
CA LEU A 24 37.13 -34.22 28.78
C LEU A 24 37.05 -34.08 30.31
N ILE A 25 35.82 -34.06 30.85
CA ILE A 25 35.47 -34.58 32.19
C ILE A 25 34.13 -35.31 32.07
N LEU A 26 34.17 -36.64 32.25
CA LEU A 26 33.01 -37.49 32.57
C LEU A 26 32.63 -37.28 34.04
N HIS A 27 31.35 -37.22 34.37
CA HIS A 27 30.74 -38.15 35.34
C HIS A 27 29.21 -38.00 35.49
N LEU A 28 28.56 -39.18 35.46
CA LEU A 28 27.36 -39.60 36.21
C LEU A 28 25.97 -39.15 35.70
N PHE A 29 25.39 -40.03 34.88
CA PHE A 29 23.94 -40.16 34.67
C PHE A 29 23.26 -40.86 35.87
N PRO A 30 22.04 -40.45 36.26
CA PRO A 30 21.01 -41.37 36.73
C PRO A 30 19.98 -41.66 35.63
N THR A 31 19.58 -42.93 35.55
CA THR A 31 18.51 -43.47 34.71
C THR A 31 17.14 -42.84 34.98
N PRO A 32 16.24 -42.74 33.97
CA PRO A 32 15.00 -42.00 34.07
C PRO A 32 13.89 -42.76 34.81
N LEU A 33 13.10 -42.05 35.61
CA LEU A 33 11.80 -42.51 36.09
C LEU A 33 10.84 -42.66 34.89
N ALA A 34 10.16 -43.80 34.83
CA ALA A 34 9.12 -44.09 33.85
C ALA A 34 7.95 -43.09 33.97
N TYR A 35 7.79 -42.22 32.98
CA TYR A 35 6.60 -41.39 32.81
C TYR A 35 5.70 -42.05 31.76
N ARG A 36 4.50 -42.46 32.18
CA ARG A 36 3.45 -43.01 31.29
C ARG A 36 3.02 -41.92 30.30
N PRO A 37 2.92 -42.19 28.99
CA PRO A 37 2.33 -41.22 28.08
C PRO A 37 0.83 -41.13 28.35
N PHE A 38 0.36 -39.92 28.64
CA PHE A 38 -1.06 -39.58 28.49
C PHE A 38 -1.39 -39.67 27.01
N SER A 39 -2.25 -40.60 26.65
CA SER A 39 -2.91 -40.65 25.35
C SER A 39 -3.81 -39.42 25.22
N TYR A 40 -3.36 -38.42 24.46
CA TYR A 40 -4.27 -37.43 23.91
C TYR A 40 -5.02 -38.10 22.76
N ASP A 41 -6.30 -38.40 22.98
CA ASP A 41 -7.22 -38.68 21.89
C ASP A 41 -7.14 -37.52 20.89
N ALA A 42 -6.82 -37.84 19.64
CA ALA A 42 -6.81 -36.87 18.56
C ALA A 42 -8.22 -36.26 18.46
N PRO A 43 -8.36 -34.92 18.39
CA PRO A 43 -9.67 -34.33 18.16
C PRO A 43 -10.19 -34.79 16.79
N PRO A 44 -11.51 -34.99 16.64
CA PRO A 44 -12.08 -35.45 15.38
C PRO A 44 -11.69 -34.46 14.27
N ALA A 45 -11.23 -35.01 13.14
CA ALA A 45 -10.84 -34.25 11.98
C ALA A 45 -11.97 -33.29 11.58
N LYS A 46 -11.78 -31.98 11.84
CA LYS A 46 -12.66 -30.95 11.31
C LYS A 46 -12.63 -31.09 9.79
N ILE A 47 -13.78 -31.35 9.20
CA ILE A 47 -13.99 -31.27 7.75
C ILE A 47 -13.57 -29.85 7.33
N LYS A 48 -12.36 -29.68 6.82
CA LYS A 48 -11.96 -28.45 6.14
C LYS A 48 -12.87 -28.35 4.92
N ARG A 49 -13.90 -27.51 4.96
CA ARG A 49 -14.57 -27.07 3.73
C ARG A 49 -13.46 -26.54 2.83
N ARG A 50 -13.16 -27.26 1.75
CA ARG A 50 -12.19 -26.81 0.75
C ARG A 50 -12.83 -25.64 0.02
N PHE A 51 -12.36 -24.42 0.29
CA PHE A 51 -12.66 -23.28 -0.56
C PHE A 51 -12.01 -23.54 -1.92
N SER A 52 -12.81 -23.61 -2.98
CA SER A 52 -12.29 -23.80 -4.33
C SER A 52 -12.13 -22.45 -5.00
N PHE A 53 -10.87 -22.06 -5.19
CA PHE A 53 -10.47 -20.96 -6.04
C PHE A 53 -10.11 -21.52 -7.41
N SER A 54 -10.63 -20.91 -8.46
CA SER A 54 -10.37 -21.32 -9.84
C SER A 54 -10.19 -20.10 -10.74
N PRO A 55 -9.27 -20.15 -11.73
CA PRO A 55 -9.24 -19.19 -12.81
C PRO A 55 -10.62 -19.09 -13.46
N ALA A 56 -11.06 -17.87 -13.75
CA ALA A 56 -12.31 -17.63 -14.45
C ALA A 56 -12.03 -16.81 -15.70
N ALA A 57 -12.78 -17.05 -16.77
CA ALA A 57 -12.91 -16.03 -17.81
C ALA A 57 -13.41 -14.74 -17.14
N ALA A 58 -13.07 -13.57 -17.68
CA ALA A 58 -13.54 -12.27 -17.17
C ALA A 58 -15.08 -12.26 -17.16
N LEU A 59 -15.66 -12.71 -16.05
CA LEU A 59 -17.09 -12.62 -15.80
C LEU A 59 -17.40 -11.15 -15.53
N PRO A 60 -18.56 -10.64 -15.99
CA PRO A 60 -18.98 -9.32 -15.58
C PRO A 60 -18.98 -9.29 -14.05
N PHE A 61 -18.29 -8.29 -13.49
CA PHE A 61 -18.28 -8.06 -12.06
C PHE A 61 -19.72 -7.79 -11.63
N ASP A 62 -20.37 -8.78 -11.03
CA ASP A 62 -21.76 -8.67 -10.62
C ASP A 62 -21.86 -7.72 -9.44
N LEU A 63 -22.62 -6.64 -9.64
CA LEU A 63 -22.86 -5.57 -8.68
C LEU A 63 -24.18 -5.77 -7.93
N SER A 64 -24.81 -6.95 -8.07
CA SER A 64 -26.04 -7.29 -7.39
C SER A 64 -25.90 -7.11 -5.86
N PRO A 65 -26.97 -6.68 -5.18
CA PRO A 65 -26.93 -6.48 -3.72
C PRO A 65 -26.51 -7.77 -3.01
N PRO A 66 -25.74 -7.67 -1.92
CA PRO A 66 -25.29 -8.87 -1.22
C PRO A 66 -26.47 -9.66 -0.64
N PRO A 67 -26.36 -11.00 -0.56
CA PRO A 67 -27.27 -11.81 0.25
C PRO A 67 -27.24 -11.35 1.71
N ILE A 68 -28.38 -11.41 2.38
CA ILE A 68 -28.59 -10.89 3.76
C ILE A 68 -27.78 -11.67 4.82
N ASP A 69 -27.27 -12.86 4.51
CA ASP A 69 -26.78 -13.84 5.48
C ASP A 69 -25.25 -13.89 5.68
N HIS A 70 -24.49 -12.99 5.06
CA HIS A 70 -23.01 -12.95 5.15
C HIS A 70 -22.51 -11.69 5.85
N ASP A 71 -22.60 -11.67 7.18
CA ASP A 71 -22.06 -10.57 7.96
C ASP A 71 -20.55 -10.77 8.20
N LEU A 72 -19.76 -10.21 7.27
CA LEU A 72 -18.30 -10.13 7.39
C LEU A 72 -17.89 -9.45 8.70
N LEU A 73 -18.64 -8.44 9.14
CA LEU A 73 -18.33 -7.69 10.35
C LEU A 73 -18.52 -8.56 11.59
N ASP A 74 -19.57 -9.38 11.64
CA ASP A 74 -19.75 -10.36 12.71
C ASP A 74 -18.58 -11.35 12.75
N THR A 75 -18.15 -11.86 11.59
CA THR A 75 -17.00 -12.78 11.50
C THR A 75 -15.73 -12.13 12.05
N MET A 76 -15.48 -10.87 11.71
CA MET A 76 -14.31 -10.12 12.18
C MET A 76 -14.42 -9.77 13.66
N THR A 77 -15.61 -9.43 14.15
CA THR A 77 -15.87 -9.14 15.58
C THR A 77 -15.63 -10.37 16.43
N VAL A 78 -16.06 -11.56 15.97
CA VAL A 78 -15.72 -12.84 16.62
C VAL A 78 -14.21 -13.10 16.63
N ALA A 79 -13.48 -12.60 15.62
CA ALA A 79 -12.02 -12.66 15.55
C ALA A 79 -11.32 -11.53 16.34
N GLY A 80 -12.06 -10.71 17.10
CA GLY A 80 -11.52 -9.66 17.97
C GLY A 80 -11.53 -8.25 17.38
N ALA A 81 -12.14 -8.03 16.21
CA ALA A 81 -12.20 -6.70 15.59
C ALA A 81 -12.93 -5.69 16.48
N LYS A 82 -12.34 -4.50 16.60
CA LYS A 82 -12.94 -3.31 17.18
C LYS A 82 -13.14 -2.27 16.09
N VAL A 83 -14.39 -1.87 15.88
CA VAL A 83 -14.77 -0.90 14.86
C VAL A 83 -14.46 0.52 15.35
N SER A 84 -13.83 1.33 14.52
CA SER A 84 -13.60 2.75 14.76
C SER A 84 -14.85 3.59 14.49
N GLU A 85 -14.84 4.86 14.90
CA GLU A 85 -16.00 5.77 14.75
C GLU A 85 -16.43 5.98 13.29
N ASP A 86 -15.50 5.83 12.34
CA ASP A 86 -15.72 5.94 10.90
C ASP A 86 -16.21 4.63 10.25
N GLY A 87 -16.47 3.58 11.04
CA GLY A 87 -16.99 2.30 10.58
C GLY A 87 -15.94 1.35 9.99
N ALA A 88 -14.66 1.74 9.97
CA ALA A 88 -13.57 0.84 9.64
C ALA A 88 -13.19 -0.07 10.82
N ILE A 89 -12.43 -1.14 10.58
CA ILE A 89 -11.90 -1.96 11.67
C ILE A 89 -10.64 -1.29 12.19
N GLY A 90 -10.71 -0.73 13.38
CA GLY A 90 -9.62 -0.01 14.04
C GLY A 90 -8.45 -0.92 14.42
N THR A 91 -8.74 -2.04 15.09
CA THR A 91 -7.74 -2.97 15.60
C THR A 91 -8.36 -4.35 15.87
N PHE A 92 -7.51 -5.38 15.94
CA PHE A 92 -7.86 -6.69 16.51
C PHE A 92 -7.10 -6.94 17.85
N ASP A 93 -6.66 -5.86 18.52
CA ASP A 93 -5.76 -5.87 19.69
C ASP A 93 -4.40 -6.55 19.44
N ASN A 94 -3.95 -6.56 18.19
CA ASN A 94 -2.74 -7.24 17.74
C ASN A 94 -1.86 -6.35 16.85
N ASP A 95 -1.96 -5.02 16.95
CA ASP A 95 -1.34 -4.07 16.03
C ASP A 95 0.17 -4.31 15.84
N GLU A 96 0.90 -4.62 16.91
CA GLU A 96 2.34 -4.95 16.85
C GLU A 96 2.62 -6.26 16.11
N GLU A 97 1.79 -7.29 16.31
CA GLU A 97 1.91 -8.59 15.63
C GLU A 97 1.61 -8.44 14.14
N ALA A 98 0.55 -7.69 13.80
CA ALA A 98 0.18 -7.41 12.42
C ALA A 98 1.29 -6.63 11.68
N LEU A 99 1.92 -5.66 12.35
CA LEU A 99 3.05 -4.91 11.80
C LEU A 99 4.30 -5.78 11.64
N ASP A 100 4.63 -6.64 12.61
CA ASP A 100 5.73 -7.61 12.47
C ASP A 100 5.48 -8.60 11.32
N ALA A 101 4.22 -8.99 11.10
CA ALA A 101 3.85 -9.86 10.00
C ALA A 101 4.10 -9.24 8.62
N VAL A 102 4.06 -7.92 8.48
CA VAL A 102 4.43 -7.23 7.23
C VAL A 102 5.90 -7.46 6.88
N GLU A 103 6.78 -7.54 7.88
CA GLU A 103 8.21 -7.76 7.68
C GLU A 103 8.58 -9.26 7.58
N ASN A 104 7.88 -10.12 8.33
CA ASN A 104 8.33 -11.50 8.57
C ASN A 104 7.35 -12.60 8.12
N ALA A 105 6.10 -12.25 7.83
CA ALA A 105 5.03 -13.18 7.49
C ALA A 105 4.06 -12.59 6.44
N VAL A 106 2.76 -12.55 6.75
CA VAL A 106 1.71 -11.93 5.94
C VAL A 106 0.65 -11.31 6.83
N ALA A 107 0.28 -10.07 6.56
CA ALA A 107 -0.89 -9.41 7.13
C ALA A 107 -2.00 -9.26 6.09
N VAL A 108 -3.25 -9.32 6.54
CA VAL A 108 -4.45 -9.01 5.74
C VAL A 108 -5.23 -7.88 6.40
N VAL A 109 -5.61 -6.87 5.62
CA VAL A 109 -6.41 -5.73 6.07
C VAL A 109 -7.69 -5.61 5.24
N ASP A 110 -8.78 -5.26 5.90
CA ASP A 110 -10.02 -4.87 5.23
C ASP A 110 -10.03 -3.36 4.92
N LEU A 111 -9.99 -3.03 3.63
CA LEU A 111 -10.07 -1.66 3.11
C LEU A 111 -11.40 -1.42 2.39
N SER A 112 -12.45 -2.15 2.73
CA SER A 112 -13.80 -1.98 2.15
C SER A 112 -14.45 -0.61 2.44
N HIS A 113 -13.80 0.25 3.23
CA HIS A 113 -14.19 1.64 3.43
C HIS A 113 -13.54 2.62 2.42
N TYR A 114 -12.49 2.21 1.69
CA TYR A 114 -11.87 3.02 0.63
C TYR A 114 -12.82 3.19 -0.56
N GLY A 115 -12.83 4.33 -1.25
CA GLY A 115 -13.73 4.53 -2.38
C GLY A 115 -13.39 3.65 -3.57
N ARG A 116 -14.38 2.99 -4.17
CA ARG A 116 -14.24 2.30 -5.48
C ARG A 116 -15.14 2.97 -6.51
N ILE A 117 -14.53 3.61 -7.49
CA ILE A 117 -15.23 4.33 -8.57
C ILE A 117 -15.04 3.56 -9.87
N ARG A 118 -16.14 3.12 -10.47
CA ARG A 118 -16.17 2.48 -11.78
C ARG A 118 -16.38 3.54 -12.86
N VAL A 119 -15.50 3.55 -13.84
CA VAL A 119 -15.57 4.42 -15.03
C VAL A 119 -15.77 3.54 -16.26
N SER A 120 -16.96 3.55 -16.84
CA SER A 120 -17.34 2.72 -18.00
C SER A 120 -17.70 3.58 -19.20
N GLY A 121 -17.94 2.91 -20.34
CA GLY A 121 -18.25 3.56 -21.62
C GLY A 121 -17.07 3.59 -22.58
N GLU A 122 -17.34 3.89 -23.86
CA GLU A 122 -16.36 3.82 -24.94
C GLU A 122 -15.21 4.82 -24.74
N ASP A 123 -15.49 5.99 -24.18
CA ASP A 123 -14.51 7.08 -24.03
C ASP A 123 -13.76 7.05 -22.69
N ARG A 124 -13.98 6.02 -21.85
CA ARG A 124 -13.46 5.93 -20.46
C ARG A 124 -11.95 6.14 -20.35
N VAL A 125 -11.18 5.62 -21.30
CA VAL A 125 -9.70 5.70 -21.31
C VAL A 125 -9.28 7.15 -21.57
N GLN A 126 -9.78 7.75 -22.65
CA GLN A 126 -9.46 9.14 -23.00
C GLN A 126 -9.92 10.12 -21.91
N PHE A 127 -11.11 9.87 -21.35
CA PHE A 127 -11.66 10.68 -20.28
C PHE A 127 -10.73 10.69 -19.06
N LEU A 128 -10.33 9.53 -18.53
CA LEU A 128 -9.41 9.46 -17.39
C LEU A 128 -7.99 9.93 -17.72
N HIS A 129 -7.54 9.72 -18.96
CA HIS A 129 -6.30 10.32 -19.46
C HIS A 129 -6.32 11.83 -19.31
N ASN A 130 -7.45 12.50 -19.58
CA ASN A 130 -7.55 13.95 -19.50
C ASN A 130 -7.84 14.47 -18.06
N GLN A 131 -8.39 13.62 -17.18
CA GLN A 131 -8.79 14.02 -15.82
C GLN A 131 -7.74 13.80 -14.72
N SER A 132 -6.69 13.03 -14.98
CA SER A 132 -5.69 12.65 -13.97
C SER A 132 -4.27 12.70 -14.54
N THR A 133 -3.24 12.39 -13.75
CA THR A 133 -1.83 12.60 -14.16
C THR A 133 -1.18 11.42 -14.89
N ALA A 134 -1.68 10.18 -14.74
CA ALA A 134 -1.11 9.00 -15.40
C ALA A 134 -1.49 8.90 -16.90
N ASN A 135 -0.66 8.21 -17.70
CA ASN A 135 -0.97 7.96 -19.11
C ASN A 135 -1.80 6.67 -19.25
N PHE A 136 -3.12 6.82 -19.44
CA PHE A 136 -4.03 5.68 -19.60
C PHE A 136 -4.03 5.08 -21.01
N GLU A 137 -3.54 5.78 -22.03
CA GLU A 137 -3.60 5.33 -23.43
C GLU A 137 -2.62 4.20 -23.74
N ILE A 138 -1.60 4.03 -22.90
CA ILE A 138 -0.59 2.98 -23.02
C ILE A 138 -0.92 1.73 -22.20
N LEU A 139 -2.06 1.72 -21.49
CA LEU A 139 -2.46 0.61 -20.63
C LEU A 139 -3.52 -0.25 -21.32
N HIS A 140 -3.45 -1.55 -21.05
CA HIS A 140 -4.31 -2.57 -21.62
C HIS A 140 -5.08 -3.32 -20.52
N GLU A 141 -6.10 -4.08 -20.93
CA GLU A 141 -6.86 -4.96 -20.03
C GLU A 141 -5.90 -5.84 -19.18
N GLY A 142 -6.20 -5.97 -17.89
CA GLY A 142 -5.36 -6.73 -16.96
C GLY A 142 -4.17 -5.94 -16.41
N GLN A 143 -3.99 -4.68 -16.81
CA GLN A 143 -2.95 -3.79 -16.26
C GLN A 143 -3.55 -2.73 -15.33
N GLY A 144 -2.67 -2.03 -14.62
CA GLY A 144 -3.04 -0.98 -13.69
C GLY A 144 -1.93 0.01 -13.48
N CYS A 145 -2.25 1.13 -12.85
CA CYS A 145 -1.30 2.18 -12.54
C CYS A 145 -1.73 2.99 -11.32
N ASP A 146 -0.78 3.69 -10.71
CA ASP A 146 -1.10 4.79 -9.81
C ASP A 146 -1.27 6.07 -10.63
N THR A 147 -2.27 6.88 -10.27
CA THR A 147 -2.54 8.19 -10.87
C THR A 147 -2.87 9.19 -9.78
N VAL A 148 -2.65 10.47 -10.03
CA VAL A 148 -2.98 11.53 -9.09
C VAL A 148 -4.14 12.35 -9.63
N PHE A 149 -5.12 12.64 -8.77
CA PHE A 149 -6.11 13.66 -9.04
C PHE A 149 -5.62 14.98 -8.48
N VAL A 150 -5.58 16.00 -9.34
CA VAL A 150 -5.09 17.33 -8.99
C VAL A 150 -6.10 18.42 -9.34
N THR A 151 -5.97 19.57 -8.69
CA THR A 151 -6.70 20.78 -9.08
C THR A 151 -6.08 21.39 -10.36
N PRO A 152 -6.74 22.37 -11.01
CA PRO A 152 -6.14 23.10 -12.14
C PRO A 152 -4.80 23.79 -11.82
N THR A 153 -4.54 24.09 -10.54
CA THR A 153 -3.28 24.65 -10.03
C THR A 153 -2.33 23.58 -9.48
N ALA A 154 -2.51 22.32 -9.89
CA ALA A 154 -1.70 21.16 -9.52
C ALA A 154 -1.62 20.85 -8.01
N ARG A 155 -2.62 21.27 -7.23
CA ARG A 155 -2.75 20.84 -5.83
C ARG A 155 -3.26 19.42 -5.76
N THR A 156 -2.66 18.62 -4.89
CA THR A 156 -2.96 17.19 -4.83
C THR A 156 -4.25 16.93 -4.07
N ILE A 157 -5.22 16.31 -4.73
CA ILE A 157 -6.48 15.89 -4.12
C ILE A 157 -6.29 14.51 -3.50
N ASP A 158 -5.82 13.56 -4.31
CA ASP A 158 -5.62 12.17 -3.90
C ASP A 158 -4.75 11.42 -4.90
N ILE A 159 -4.29 10.25 -4.48
CA ILE A 159 -3.59 9.29 -5.31
C ILE A 159 -4.49 8.07 -5.43
N ALA A 160 -4.89 7.77 -6.65
CA ALA A 160 -5.77 6.67 -6.98
C ALA A 160 -4.97 5.50 -7.54
N HIS A 161 -5.36 4.29 -7.18
CA HIS A 161 -4.92 3.09 -7.86
C HIS A 161 -5.95 2.72 -8.93
N ALA A 162 -5.54 2.50 -10.16
CA ALA A 162 -6.42 2.22 -11.30
C ALA A 162 -6.18 0.82 -11.85
N TRP A 163 -7.25 0.08 -12.10
CA TRP A 163 -7.24 -1.19 -12.84
C TRP A 163 -8.04 -1.09 -14.12
N ILE A 164 -7.40 -1.45 -15.23
CA ILE A 164 -8.00 -1.47 -16.56
C ILE A 164 -8.73 -2.80 -16.74
N MET A 165 -10.03 -2.77 -16.47
CA MET A 165 -10.93 -3.91 -16.70
C MET A 165 -11.36 -3.94 -18.17
N LYS A 166 -11.88 -5.09 -18.61
CA LYS A 166 -12.38 -5.28 -19.99
C LYS A 166 -13.31 -4.17 -20.48
N THR A 167 -14.31 -3.79 -19.67
CA THR A 167 -15.36 -2.82 -20.04
C THR A 167 -15.38 -1.57 -19.16
N ALA A 168 -14.44 -1.43 -18.23
CA ALA A 168 -14.41 -0.33 -17.28
C ALA A 168 -12.98 -0.05 -16.80
N ILE A 169 -12.79 1.06 -16.10
CA ILE A 169 -11.62 1.31 -15.27
C ILE A 169 -12.12 1.42 -13.84
N THR A 170 -11.55 0.65 -12.93
CA THR A 170 -11.86 0.74 -11.50
C THR A 170 -10.79 1.55 -10.81
N LEU A 171 -11.19 2.65 -10.18
CA LEU A 171 -10.34 3.50 -9.36
C LEU A 171 -10.57 3.17 -7.89
N VAL A 172 -9.49 2.94 -7.14
CA VAL A 172 -9.49 2.91 -5.68
C VAL A 172 -8.94 4.25 -5.18
N VAL A 173 -9.72 4.95 -4.37
CA VAL A 173 -9.41 6.28 -3.83
C VAL A 173 -9.59 6.30 -2.31
N SER A 174 -9.00 7.29 -1.66
CA SER A 174 -9.14 7.46 -0.21
C SER A 174 -10.62 7.69 0.19
N PRO A 175 -11.06 7.21 1.37
CA PRO A 175 -12.44 7.37 1.80
C PRO A 175 -12.92 8.83 1.77
N VAL A 176 -12.07 9.74 2.27
CA VAL A 176 -12.38 11.17 2.45
C VAL A 176 -12.44 11.97 1.14
N THR A 177 -11.94 11.43 0.03
CA THR A 177 -11.88 12.10 -1.28
C THR A 177 -12.84 11.50 -2.30
N LYS A 178 -13.41 10.32 -2.01
CA LYS A 178 -14.33 9.59 -2.90
C LYS A 178 -15.42 10.46 -3.50
N GLU A 179 -16.14 11.20 -2.67
CA GLU A 179 -17.25 12.05 -3.11
C GLU A 179 -16.75 13.23 -3.95
N ARG A 180 -15.67 13.89 -3.52
CA ARG A 180 -15.03 15.00 -4.25
C ARG A 180 -14.58 14.56 -5.64
N ILE A 181 -13.92 13.39 -5.75
CA ILE A 181 -13.43 12.85 -7.02
C ILE A 181 -14.62 12.43 -7.89
N THR A 182 -15.61 11.71 -7.33
CA THR A 182 -16.81 11.30 -8.07
C THR A 182 -17.57 12.50 -8.64
N GLY A 183 -17.81 13.52 -7.82
CA GLY A 183 -18.48 14.76 -8.24
C GLY A 183 -17.67 15.54 -9.26
N MET A 184 -16.34 15.59 -9.09
CA MET A 184 -15.44 16.19 -10.08
C MET A 184 -15.55 15.47 -11.43
N LEU A 185 -15.40 14.15 -11.47
CA LEU A 185 -15.48 13.38 -12.72
C LEU A 185 -16.84 13.61 -13.41
N LYS A 186 -17.96 13.46 -12.69
CA LYS A 186 -19.30 13.70 -13.24
C LYS A 186 -19.48 15.09 -13.84
N LYS A 187 -18.89 16.13 -13.23
CA LYS A 187 -18.98 17.51 -13.74
C LYS A 187 -18.29 17.71 -15.10
N TYR A 188 -17.30 16.89 -15.44
CA TYR A 188 -16.56 17.00 -16.70
C TYR A 188 -17.09 16.09 -17.81
N ILE A 189 -18.21 15.39 -17.59
CA ILE A 189 -18.90 14.62 -18.63
C ILE A 189 -19.80 15.59 -19.41
N PHE A 190 -19.55 15.73 -20.70
CA PHE A 190 -20.40 16.47 -21.62
C PHE A 190 -21.39 15.54 -22.32
N PHE A 191 -22.44 16.11 -22.93
CA PHE A 191 -23.53 15.35 -23.54
C PHE A 191 -23.09 14.38 -24.65
N ALA A 192 -21.92 14.61 -25.27
CA ALA A 192 -21.37 13.78 -26.33
C ALA A 192 -20.43 12.68 -25.81
N ASP A 193 -20.02 12.73 -24.54
CA ASP A 193 -19.10 11.76 -23.95
C ASP A 193 -19.83 10.46 -23.63
N LYS A 194 -19.31 9.34 -24.12
CA LYS A 194 -19.78 8.00 -23.78
C LYS A 194 -19.05 7.49 -22.54
N VAL A 195 -19.31 8.13 -21.40
CA VAL A 195 -18.72 7.80 -20.11
C VAL A 195 -19.78 7.75 -19.01
N GLU A 196 -19.69 6.73 -18.15
CA GLU A 196 -20.49 6.61 -16.94
C GLU A 196 -19.58 6.49 -15.71
N ILE A 197 -19.97 7.18 -14.63
CA ILE A 197 -19.24 7.19 -13.36
C ILE A 197 -20.16 6.65 -12.26
N GLN A 198 -19.78 5.51 -11.70
CA GLN A 198 -20.53 4.83 -10.64
C GLN A 198 -19.66 4.64 -9.39
N ASP A 199 -20.18 5.02 -8.23
CA ASP A 199 -19.61 4.62 -6.95
C ASP A 199 -20.06 3.18 -6.65
N ILE A 200 -19.13 2.24 -6.66
CA ILE A 200 -19.36 0.81 -6.38
C ILE A 200 -18.82 0.40 -5.00
N THR A 201 -18.53 1.37 -4.13
CA THR A 201 -18.02 1.14 -2.76
C THR A 201 -18.97 0.27 -1.94
N GLY A 202 -20.28 0.52 -1.97
CA GLY A 202 -21.24 -0.32 -1.23
C GLY A 202 -21.50 -1.69 -1.88
N GLN A 203 -21.05 -1.90 -3.11
CA GLN A 203 -21.33 -3.10 -3.92
C GLN A 203 -20.13 -4.06 -3.99
N THR A 204 -19.03 -3.71 -3.31
CA THR A 204 -17.78 -4.47 -3.35
C THR A 204 -17.18 -4.59 -1.96
N SER A 205 -16.17 -5.44 -1.82
CA SER A 205 -15.23 -5.46 -0.70
C SER A 205 -13.81 -5.43 -1.26
N LEU A 206 -12.88 -4.84 -0.51
CA LEU A 206 -11.48 -4.71 -0.90
C LEU A 206 -10.60 -5.16 0.26
N PHE A 207 -9.88 -6.26 0.08
CA PHE A 207 -8.85 -6.70 1.01
C PHE A 207 -7.47 -6.45 0.42
N VAL A 208 -6.51 -6.20 1.29
CA VAL A 208 -5.11 -6.09 0.92
C VAL A 208 -4.31 -7.10 1.74
N LEU A 209 -3.48 -7.86 1.04
CA LEU A 209 -2.53 -8.82 1.60
C LEU A 209 -1.13 -8.25 1.45
N ILE A 210 -0.38 -8.12 2.54
CA ILE A 210 0.98 -7.53 2.54
C ILE A 210 1.94 -8.44 3.28
N GLY A 211 3.16 -8.54 2.77
CA GLY A 211 4.27 -9.19 3.44
C GLY A 211 4.99 -10.20 2.54
N PRO A 212 6.24 -10.55 2.88
CA PRO A 212 7.13 -11.32 2.01
C PRO A 212 6.63 -12.74 1.71
N ARG A 213 5.71 -13.28 2.52
CA ARG A 213 5.14 -14.63 2.31
C ARG A 213 3.78 -14.60 1.61
N SER A 214 3.32 -13.44 1.13
CA SER A 214 2.01 -13.30 0.47
C SER A 214 1.88 -14.22 -0.75
N ASN A 215 2.96 -14.39 -1.55
CA ASN A 215 2.99 -15.31 -2.68
C ASN A 215 2.63 -16.76 -2.30
N GLN A 216 3.09 -17.23 -1.13
CA GLN A 216 2.83 -18.60 -0.67
C GLN A 216 1.33 -18.81 -0.39
N ILE A 217 0.64 -17.79 0.13
CA ILE A 217 -0.81 -17.83 0.33
C ILE A 217 -1.53 -17.85 -1.03
N MET A 218 -1.10 -17.02 -1.99
CA MET A 218 -1.68 -17.01 -3.33
C MET A 218 -1.54 -18.38 -4.02
N GLU A 219 -0.36 -19.00 -3.94
CA GLU A 219 -0.12 -20.34 -4.47
C GLU A 219 -1.00 -21.40 -3.78
N ALA A 220 -1.10 -21.37 -2.46
CA ALA A 220 -1.93 -22.30 -1.69
C ALA A 220 -3.43 -22.17 -2.00
N LEU A 221 -3.86 -20.99 -2.43
CA LEU A 221 -5.21 -20.69 -2.91
C LEU A 221 -5.38 -20.96 -4.42
N ASN A 222 -4.46 -21.66 -5.10
CA ASN A 222 -4.51 -21.90 -6.56
C ASN A 222 -4.56 -20.61 -7.41
N LEU A 223 -3.95 -19.53 -6.93
CA LEU A 223 -3.82 -18.24 -7.61
C LEU A 223 -2.37 -18.02 -8.09
N ALA A 224 -1.65 -19.10 -8.39
CA ALA A 224 -0.21 -19.05 -8.68
C ALA A 224 0.13 -18.28 -9.97
N ASP A 225 -0.82 -18.09 -10.88
CA ASP A 225 -0.58 -17.43 -12.17
C ASP A 225 -0.57 -15.89 -12.10
N ILE A 226 -0.98 -15.28 -10.98
CA ILE A 226 -0.71 -13.84 -10.71
C ILE A 226 0.65 -13.63 -10.03
N VAL A 227 1.24 -14.67 -9.45
CA VAL A 227 2.52 -14.56 -8.73
C VAL A 227 3.64 -14.21 -9.70
N GLY A 228 4.43 -13.21 -9.34
CA GLY A 228 5.55 -12.72 -10.16
C GLY A 228 5.14 -11.84 -11.35
N GLN A 229 3.84 -11.55 -11.53
CA GLN A 229 3.41 -10.56 -12.52
C GLN A 229 3.85 -9.14 -12.10
N PRO A 230 4.05 -8.20 -13.05
CA PRO A 230 4.41 -6.83 -12.73
C PRO A 230 3.37 -6.13 -11.84
N TYR A 231 3.81 -5.15 -11.04
CA TYR A 231 2.91 -4.28 -10.24
C TYR A 231 1.77 -3.71 -11.11
N GLY A 232 0.56 -3.68 -10.55
CA GLY A 232 -0.65 -3.24 -11.24
C GLY A 232 -1.29 -4.29 -12.16
N SER A 233 -0.61 -5.40 -12.45
CA SER A 233 -1.23 -6.52 -13.15
C SER A 233 -2.37 -7.09 -12.32
N HIS A 234 -3.49 -7.44 -12.94
CA HIS A 234 -4.61 -8.08 -12.26
C HIS A 234 -5.26 -9.17 -13.12
N LYS A 235 -5.89 -10.12 -12.44
CA LYS A 235 -6.58 -11.27 -13.03
C LYS A 235 -7.89 -11.55 -12.32
N HIS A 236 -8.78 -12.24 -13.02
CA HIS A 236 -10.09 -12.64 -12.52
C HIS A 236 -10.12 -14.12 -12.15
N TYR A 237 -10.71 -14.41 -11.00
CA TYR A 237 -10.90 -15.76 -10.46
C TYR A 237 -12.32 -15.90 -9.93
N SER A 238 -12.62 -17.08 -9.41
CA SER A 238 -13.86 -17.33 -8.69
C SER A 238 -13.60 -18.03 -7.36
N VAL A 239 -14.41 -17.73 -6.35
CA VAL A 239 -14.41 -18.38 -5.02
C VAL A 239 -15.82 -18.86 -4.76
N ASN A 240 -16.03 -20.17 -4.66
CA ASN A 240 -17.37 -20.75 -4.51
C ASN A 240 -18.36 -20.25 -5.59
N GLY A 241 -17.88 -20.05 -6.83
CA GLY A 241 -18.67 -19.52 -7.95
C GLY A 241 -18.85 -17.99 -7.97
N MET A 242 -18.38 -17.26 -6.96
CA MET A 242 -18.46 -15.79 -6.92
C MET A 242 -17.19 -15.14 -7.51
N PRO A 243 -17.31 -14.08 -8.32
CA PRO A 243 -16.16 -13.46 -8.97
C PRO A 243 -15.27 -12.70 -7.97
N ILE A 244 -13.96 -12.80 -8.16
CA ILE A 244 -12.93 -12.04 -7.47
C ILE A 244 -11.90 -11.54 -8.48
N THR A 245 -11.45 -10.30 -8.31
CA THR A 245 -10.30 -9.75 -9.03
C THR A 245 -9.14 -9.62 -8.07
N VAL A 246 -7.99 -10.14 -8.47
CA VAL A 246 -6.75 -10.07 -7.69
C VAL A 246 -5.72 -9.31 -8.50
N GLY A 247 -5.16 -8.25 -7.91
CA GLY A 247 -4.09 -7.45 -8.49
C GLY A 247 -2.80 -7.52 -7.68
N VAL A 248 -1.67 -7.41 -8.36
CA VAL A 248 -0.34 -7.29 -7.75
C VAL A 248 -0.15 -5.87 -7.22
N GLY A 249 0.26 -5.77 -5.97
CA GLY A 249 0.46 -4.52 -5.25
C GLY A 249 -0.78 -4.06 -4.49
N ASN A 250 -0.64 -2.90 -3.86
CA ASN A 250 -1.65 -2.31 -3.00
C ASN A 250 -1.54 -0.79 -2.95
N ILE A 251 -2.49 -0.13 -2.27
CA ILE A 251 -2.63 1.33 -2.24
C ILE A 251 -1.49 2.08 -1.52
N ILE A 252 -0.65 1.38 -0.73
CA ILE A 252 0.57 1.94 -0.15
C ILE A 252 1.84 1.56 -0.96
N SER A 253 1.66 0.88 -2.10
CA SER A 253 2.70 0.43 -3.03
C SER A 253 3.76 -0.45 -2.38
N GLU A 254 3.33 -1.35 -1.49
CA GLU A 254 4.14 -2.43 -0.93
C GLU A 254 3.92 -3.75 -1.69
N ASP A 255 4.85 -4.69 -1.51
CA ASP A 255 4.73 -6.03 -2.06
C ASP A 255 3.52 -6.75 -1.46
N GLY A 256 2.77 -7.45 -2.32
CA GLY A 256 1.57 -8.15 -1.94
C GLY A 256 0.48 -8.05 -3.00
N TYR A 257 -0.77 -8.16 -2.56
CA TYR A 257 -1.93 -8.27 -3.45
C TYR A 257 -3.12 -7.48 -2.94
N SER A 258 -3.92 -6.96 -3.86
CA SER A 258 -5.24 -6.40 -3.57
C SER A 258 -6.31 -7.31 -4.16
N LEU A 259 -7.35 -7.59 -3.37
CA LEU A 259 -8.42 -8.50 -3.71
C LEU A 259 -9.74 -7.73 -3.69
N LEU A 260 -10.34 -7.53 -4.87
CA LEU A 260 -11.63 -6.88 -5.05
C LEU A 260 -12.69 -7.94 -5.34
N MET A 261 -13.76 -7.95 -4.56
CA MET A 261 -14.81 -8.98 -4.66
C MET A 261 -16.19 -8.39 -4.34
N SER A 262 -17.25 -9.17 -4.56
CA SER A 262 -18.57 -8.84 -4.00
C SER A 262 -18.58 -9.07 -2.48
N PRO A 263 -19.42 -8.37 -1.70
CA PRO A 263 -19.50 -8.60 -0.25
C PRO A 263 -19.89 -10.04 0.09
N ALA A 264 -20.66 -10.72 -0.77
CA ALA A 264 -21.01 -12.13 -0.63
C ALA A 264 -19.78 -13.07 -0.59
N ALA A 265 -18.71 -12.73 -1.32
CA ALA A 265 -17.48 -13.51 -1.33
C ALA A 265 -16.52 -13.17 -0.17
N ALA A 266 -16.68 -12.00 0.44
CA ALA A 266 -15.72 -11.42 1.36
C ALA A 266 -15.47 -12.31 2.59
N GLU A 267 -16.52 -12.83 3.23
CA GLU A 267 -16.38 -13.71 4.39
C GLU A 267 -15.59 -15.00 4.07
N SER A 268 -15.87 -15.60 2.91
CA SER A 268 -15.20 -16.81 2.45
C SER A 268 -13.71 -16.56 2.18
N VAL A 269 -13.40 -15.44 1.52
CA VAL A 269 -12.02 -15.04 1.23
C VAL A 269 -11.27 -14.72 2.51
N TRP A 270 -11.87 -13.97 3.43
CA TRP A 270 -11.27 -13.64 4.73
C TRP A 270 -10.89 -14.90 5.51
N LYS A 271 -11.83 -15.83 5.67
CA LYS A 271 -11.59 -17.12 6.33
C LYS A 271 -10.49 -17.95 5.64
N ALA A 272 -10.45 -17.93 4.30
CA ALA A 272 -9.42 -18.63 3.55
C ALA A 272 -8.01 -18.04 3.80
N LEU A 273 -7.88 -16.71 3.77
CA LEU A 273 -6.61 -16.02 4.04
C LEU A 273 -6.10 -16.30 5.46
N LEU A 274 -6.97 -16.16 6.47
CA LEU A 274 -6.61 -16.49 7.86
C LEU A 274 -6.26 -17.98 8.04
N GLY A 275 -7.01 -18.86 7.38
CA GLY A 275 -6.74 -20.32 7.40
C GLY A 275 -5.40 -20.72 6.79
N HIS A 276 -4.79 -19.85 5.98
CA HIS A 276 -3.45 -20.00 5.43
C HIS A 276 -2.38 -19.19 6.17
N GLY A 277 -2.72 -18.61 7.33
CA GLY A 277 -1.76 -17.96 8.24
C GLY A 277 -1.57 -16.47 8.00
N ALA A 278 -2.47 -15.79 7.26
CA ALA A 278 -2.49 -14.33 7.27
C ALA A 278 -2.93 -13.83 8.66
N ILE A 279 -2.26 -12.78 9.15
CA ILE A 279 -2.59 -12.11 10.42
C ILE A 279 -3.53 -10.94 10.12
N PRO A 280 -4.68 -10.81 10.80
CA PRO A 280 -5.57 -9.69 10.57
C PRO A 280 -4.94 -8.38 11.06
N MET A 281 -5.11 -7.32 10.29
CA MET A 281 -4.60 -5.98 10.57
C MET A 281 -5.76 -4.98 10.56
N GLY A 282 -5.82 -4.12 11.58
CA GLY A 282 -6.75 -2.99 11.64
C GLY A 282 -6.17 -1.69 11.07
N SER A 283 -7.01 -0.66 10.97
CA SER A 283 -6.67 0.66 10.41
C SER A 283 -5.62 1.41 11.24
N ASN A 284 -5.49 1.14 12.54
CA ASN A 284 -4.44 1.70 13.39
C ASN A 284 -3.05 1.26 12.92
N ALA A 285 -2.82 -0.05 12.82
CA ALA A 285 -1.60 -0.63 12.30
C ALA A 285 -1.36 -0.22 10.83
N TRP A 286 -2.42 -0.17 10.03
CA TRP A 286 -2.35 0.31 8.64
C TRP A 286 -1.83 1.75 8.54
N GLU A 287 -2.31 2.65 9.40
CA GLU A 287 -1.87 4.05 9.43
C GLU A 287 -0.40 4.17 9.88
N ILE A 288 0.02 3.36 10.86
CA ILE A 288 1.43 3.27 11.27
C ILE A 288 2.30 2.86 10.07
N LEU A 289 1.91 1.79 9.36
CA LEU A 289 2.62 1.29 8.19
C LEU A 289 2.69 2.34 7.09
N ARG A 290 1.58 3.03 6.79
CA ARG A 290 1.54 4.12 5.80
C ARG A 290 2.59 5.20 6.10
N ILE A 291 2.69 5.62 7.37
CA ILE A 291 3.66 6.64 7.81
C ILE A 291 5.09 6.12 7.66
N LEU A 292 5.36 4.89 8.11
CA LEU A 292 6.68 4.26 8.00
C LEU A 292 7.14 4.12 6.55
N GLN A 293 6.20 3.81 5.65
CA GLN A 293 6.45 3.78 4.22
C GLN A 293 6.67 5.17 3.64
N GLY A 294 6.12 6.23 4.24
CA GLY A 294 6.15 7.58 3.69
C GLY A 294 5.09 7.84 2.65
N ARG A 295 4.00 7.06 2.65
CA ARG A 295 2.91 7.21 1.69
C ARG A 295 2.03 8.40 2.10
N PRO A 296 1.96 9.49 1.29
CA PRO A 296 1.17 10.66 1.66
C PRO A 296 -0.34 10.40 1.57
N ALA A 297 -1.12 11.00 2.48
CA ALA A 297 -2.59 10.84 2.52
C ALA A 297 -3.36 12.18 2.42
N PRO A 298 -4.59 12.17 1.86
CA PRO A 298 -5.49 13.33 1.87
C PRO A 298 -5.78 13.85 3.28
N GLY A 299 -5.80 15.17 3.41
CA GLY A 299 -6.00 15.85 4.70
C GLY A 299 -4.76 15.88 5.61
N LYS A 300 -3.69 15.17 5.23
CA LYS A 300 -2.40 15.18 5.93
C LYS A 300 -1.32 15.78 5.02
N GLU A 301 -0.67 14.95 4.22
CA GLU A 301 0.36 15.38 3.26
C GLU A 301 -0.24 15.91 1.96
N LEU A 302 -1.43 15.45 1.57
CA LEU A 302 -2.10 15.87 0.33
C LEU A 302 -3.17 16.90 0.69
N THR A 303 -2.83 18.17 0.49
CA THR A 303 -3.67 19.33 0.79
C THR A 303 -3.56 20.37 -0.33
N ASP A 304 -4.35 21.43 -0.24
CA ASP A 304 -4.28 22.55 -1.19
C ASP A 304 -3.01 23.40 -1.03
N GLU A 305 -2.17 23.14 -0.02
CA GLU A 305 -0.89 23.84 0.20
C GLU A 305 0.24 23.30 -0.69
N PHE A 306 0.21 22.00 -0.99
CA PHE A 306 1.31 21.29 -1.64
C PHE A 306 0.93 20.87 -3.06
N ASN A 307 1.89 20.94 -3.97
CA ASN A 307 1.68 20.39 -5.31
C ASN A 307 2.16 18.93 -5.41
N VAL A 308 1.75 18.24 -6.47
CA VAL A 308 2.03 16.82 -6.70
C VAL A 308 3.52 16.46 -6.70
N LEU A 309 4.38 17.35 -7.19
CA LEU A 309 5.82 17.10 -7.24
C LEU A 309 6.52 17.39 -5.90
N GLU A 310 6.01 18.36 -5.12
CA GLU A 310 6.44 18.58 -3.74
C GLU A 310 6.09 17.41 -2.83
N ALA A 311 4.93 16.76 -3.07
CA ALA A 311 4.53 15.51 -2.43
C ALA A 311 5.37 14.30 -2.89
N ASN A 312 6.35 14.52 -3.77
CA ASN A 312 7.25 13.54 -4.34
C ASN A 312 6.55 12.42 -5.11
N LEU A 313 5.49 12.70 -5.86
CA LEU A 313 4.66 11.68 -6.54
C LEU A 313 5.04 11.48 -8.02
N TRP A 314 6.33 11.46 -8.32
CA TRP A 314 6.86 11.48 -9.68
C TRP A 314 6.37 10.32 -10.53
N ASN A 315 6.35 9.10 -10.01
CA ASN A 315 6.03 7.90 -10.79
C ASN A 315 4.54 7.86 -11.21
N ALA A 316 3.67 8.59 -10.51
CA ALA A 316 2.25 8.69 -10.82
C ALA A 316 1.92 9.86 -11.77
N VAL A 317 2.93 10.60 -12.24
CA VAL A 317 2.77 11.77 -13.12
C VAL A 317 3.46 11.53 -14.45
N SER A 318 2.67 11.48 -15.52
CA SER A 318 3.21 11.47 -16.88
C SER A 318 3.51 12.90 -17.34
N LEU A 319 4.79 13.21 -17.52
CA LEU A 319 5.22 14.48 -18.11
C LEU A 319 5.14 14.49 -19.65
N ASN A 320 5.07 13.31 -20.26
CA ASN A 320 5.18 13.13 -21.71
C ASN A 320 3.86 12.74 -22.38
N LYS A 321 2.71 13.00 -21.74
CA LYS A 321 1.38 12.75 -22.32
C LYS A 321 0.69 14.05 -22.74
N GLY A 322 -0.49 13.93 -23.36
CA GLY A 322 -1.30 15.07 -23.79
C GLY A 322 -1.83 15.94 -22.64
N CYS A 323 -2.75 16.85 -22.96
CA CYS A 323 -3.32 17.77 -21.98
C CYS A 323 -4.12 17.03 -20.89
N TYR A 324 -3.86 17.37 -19.63
CA TYR A 324 -4.66 16.93 -18.50
C TYR A 324 -4.81 18.05 -17.47
N LYS A 325 -5.76 17.90 -16.55
CA LYS A 325 -5.98 18.89 -15.49
C LYS A 325 -4.70 19.13 -14.66
N GLY A 326 -4.28 20.38 -14.56
CA GLY A 326 -3.09 20.77 -13.78
C GLY A 326 -1.75 20.68 -14.55
N GLN A 327 -1.75 20.15 -15.78
CA GLN A 327 -0.54 19.93 -16.58
C GLN A 327 0.31 21.20 -16.80
N GLU A 328 -0.32 22.36 -17.05
CA GLU A 328 0.40 23.62 -17.27
C GLU A 328 1.24 24.00 -16.04
N THR A 329 0.67 23.86 -14.85
CA THR A 329 1.35 24.17 -13.59
C THR A 329 2.49 23.19 -13.33
N ILE A 330 2.25 21.88 -13.50
CA ILE A 330 3.26 20.83 -13.34
C ILE A 330 4.43 21.06 -14.30
N SER A 331 4.13 21.34 -15.57
CA SER A 331 5.15 21.56 -16.59
C SER A 331 6.01 22.78 -16.27
N ARG A 332 5.41 23.88 -15.80
CA ARG A 332 6.17 25.06 -15.34
C ARG A 332 7.09 24.74 -14.16
N LEU A 333 6.63 23.94 -13.21
CA LEU A 333 7.45 23.53 -12.05
C LEU A 333 8.68 22.75 -12.51
N VAL A 334 8.54 21.86 -13.50
CA VAL A 334 9.67 21.10 -14.06
C VAL A 334 10.59 22.02 -14.87
N THR A 335 10.04 22.77 -15.84
CA THR A 335 10.82 23.61 -16.76
C THR A 335 11.68 24.66 -16.06
N TYR A 336 11.18 25.24 -14.96
CA TYR A 336 11.87 26.33 -14.25
C TYR A 336 12.52 25.90 -12.94
N ASP A 337 12.67 24.58 -12.69
CA ASP A 337 13.16 24.05 -11.41
C ASP A 337 12.40 24.66 -10.20
N GLY A 338 11.08 24.81 -10.35
CA GLY A 338 10.22 25.60 -9.48
C GLY A 338 9.77 24.89 -8.20
N ILE A 339 10.25 23.66 -7.95
CA ILE A 339 9.90 22.87 -6.77
C ILE A 339 10.67 23.40 -5.56
N LYS A 340 9.95 23.96 -4.60
CA LYS A 340 10.54 24.71 -3.47
C LYS A 340 10.72 23.86 -2.21
N GLN A 341 10.01 22.76 -2.09
CA GLN A 341 9.98 21.90 -0.91
C GLN A 341 9.71 20.45 -1.32
N ARG A 342 9.99 19.52 -0.41
CA ARG A 342 9.78 18.10 -0.62
C ARG A 342 9.26 17.47 0.67
N LEU A 343 8.37 16.48 0.55
CA LEU A 343 7.98 15.62 1.65
C LEU A 343 9.12 14.68 2.05
N TRP A 344 9.41 14.59 3.34
CA TRP A 344 10.47 13.76 3.91
C TRP A 344 9.96 12.93 5.09
N GLY A 345 10.66 11.83 5.36
CA GLY A 345 10.65 11.19 6.68
C GLY A 345 11.56 11.94 7.64
N ILE A 346 11.17 12.00 8.91
CA ILE A 346 11.95 12.64 9.98
C ILE A 346 11.96 11.71 11.18
N ARG A 347 13.11 11.11 11.45
CA ARG A 347 13.29 10.25 12.61
C ARG A 347 13.47 11.11 13.85
N VAL A 348 12.71 10.83 14.90
CA VAL A 348 12.67 11.64 16.12
C VAL A 348 12.80 10.74 17.37
N PRO A 349 13.43 11.24 18.45
CA PRO A 349 13.60 10.47 19.68
C PRO A 349 12.33 10.43 20.54
N SER A 350 11.39 11.34 20.30
CA SER A 350 10.18 11.54 21.10
C SER A 350 8.99 11.90 20.22
N PRO A 351 7.75 11.77 20.72
CA PRO A 351 6.56 12.20 20.01
C PRO A 351 6.63 13.65 19.54
N VAL A 352 6.10 13.89 18.33
CA VAL A 352 5.94 15.22 17.76
C VAL A 352 4.52 15.39 17.24
N GLU A 353 4.00 16.61 17.35
CA GLU A 353 2.65 16.92 16.92
C GLU A 353 2.60 17.30 15.42
N PRO A 354 1.67 16.75 14.64
CA PRO A 354 1.35 17.28 13.32
C PRO A 354 1.04 18.78 13.38
N GLY A 355 1.62 19.54 12.46
CA GLY A 355 1.57 21.00 12.44
C GLY A 355 2.77 21.69 13.09
N SER A 356 3.57 20.97 13.90
CA SER A 356 4.80 21.52 14.48
C SER A 356 5.74 22.06 13.41
N THR A 357 6.36 23.19 13.69
CA THR A 357 7.31 23.85 12.79
C THR A 357 8.61 23.04 12.71
N ILE A 358 9.18 22.93 11.51
CA ILE A 358 10.52 22.38 11.28
C ILE A 358 11.47 23.55 11.05
N SER A 359 12.59 23.57 11.77
CA SER A 359 13.59 24.64 11.72
C SER A 359 15.01 24.09 11.50
N VAL A 360 15.83 24.87 10.79
CA VAL A 360 17.28 24.67 10.61
C VAL A 360 17.96 26.00 10.91
N ASP A 361 19.00 26.00 11.73
CA ASP A 361 19.71 27.21 12.18
C ASP A 361 18.78 28.33 12.69
N GLY A 362 17.75 27.95 13.46
CA GLY A 362 16.75 28.87 14.00
C GLY A 362 15.76 29.44 12.98
N LYS A 363 15.82 29.03 11.70
CA LYS A 363 14.91 29.50 10.64
C LYS A 363 13.84 28.45 10.35
N LYS A 364 12.59 28.89 10.22
CA LYS A 364 11.47 28.03 9.78
C LYS A 364 11.64 27.58 8.33
N VAL A 365 11.75 26.26 8.15
CA VAL A 365 11.96 25.60 6.86
C VAL A 365 10.87 24.63 6.47
N GLY A 366 9.94 24.30 7.38
CA GLY A 366 8.92 23.31 7.09
C GLY A 366 7.86 23.15 8.17
N LYS A 367 7.06 22.09 8.03
CA LYS A 367 6.11 21.62 9.05
C LYS A 367 5.95 20.10 9.02
N VAL A 368 5.74 19.51 10.20
CA VAL A 368 5.36 18.11 10.36
C VAL A 368 3.89 17.93 9.92
N THR A 369 3.57 16.82 9.28
CA THR A 369 2.22 16.51 8.75
C THR A 369 1.65 15.22 9.32
N SER A 370 2.49 14.23 9.63
CA SER A 370 2.10 12.98 10.27
C SER A 370 3.14 12.55 11.30
N PHE A 371 2.73 11.72 12.25
CA PHE A 371 3.63 11.12 13.23
C PHE A 371 3.16 9.71 13.60
N THR A 372 4.12 8.81 13.77
CA THR A 372 3.90 7.48 14.36
C THR A 372 4.98 7.16 15.39
N LYS A 373 4.59 6.39 16.42
CA LYS A 373 5.54 5.81 17.38
C LYS A 373 6.39 4.69 16.76
N GLY A 374 6.02 4.17 15.59
CA GLY A 374 6.74 3.09 14.90
C GLY A 374 6.34 1.69 15.38
N ILE A 375 7.16 0.69 15.04
CA ILE A 375 7.00 -0.72 15.43
C ILE A 375 8.04 -1.05 16.52
N ARG A 376 7.64 -1.64 17.66
CA ARG A 376 8.55 -1.95 18.78
C ARG A 376 9.34 -0.70 19.24
N ALA A 377 10.57 -0.87 19.73
CA ALA A 377 11.51 0.21 20.06
C ALA A 377 12.18 0.86 18.83
N SER A 378 11.71 0.60 17.60
CA SER A 378 12.21 1.30 16.41
C SER A 378 11.75 2.75 16.42
N GLN A 379 12.63 3.63 15.96
CA GLN A 379 12.61 5.05 16.30
C GLN A 379 11.35 5.74 15.74
N PRO A 380 10.59 6.47 16.57
CA PRO A 380 9.43 7.25 16.13
C PRO A 380 9.73 8.08 14.87
N LEU A 381 8.74 8.18 14.00
CA LEU A 381 8.90 8.77 12.67
C LEU A 381 7.79 9.79 12.42
N GLY A 382 8.20 10.99 12.02
CA GLY A 382 7.32 11.99 11.43
C GLY A 382 7.42 11.99 9.91
N LEU A 383 6.36 12.47 9.24
CA LEU A 383 6.45 12.99 7.88
C LEU A 383 6.36 14.50 7.93
N GLY A 384 7.03 15.19 7.02
CA GLY A 384 6.95 16.64 6.95
C GLY A 384 7.50 17.22 5.67
N TYR A 385 7.01 18.40 5.29
CA TYR A 385 7.53 19.14 4.14
C TYR A 385 8.66 20.05 4.59
N ILE A 386 9.80 19.94 3.90
CA ILE A 386 10.99 20.76 4.15
C ILE A 386 11.39 21.47 2.85
N LYS A 387 11.72 22.76 2.95
CA LYS A 387 12.27 23.54 1.82
C LYS A 387 13.48 22.83 1.23
N ARG A 388 13.50 22.66 -0.10
CA ARG A 388 14.49 21.84 -0.83
C ARG A 388 15.94 22.27 -0.62
N LYS A 389 16.18 23.56 -0.37
CA LYS A 389 17.52 24.13 -0.12
C LYS A 389 17.92 24.14 1.35
N ALA A 390 17.05 23.69 2.26
CA ALA A 390 17.26 23.81 3.70
C ALA A 390 17.76 22.53 4.36
N ALA A 391 17.44 21.36 3.81
CA ALA A 391 17.90 20.07 4.31
C ALA A 391 17.86 19.01 3.21
N SER A 392 18.68 17.99 3.41
CA SER A 392 18.83 16.78 2.62
C SER A 392 18.83 15.56 3.54
N GLU A 393 18.88 14.36 2.96
CA GLU A 393 18.96 13.13 3.74
C GLU A 393 20.17 13.15 4.69
N GLY A 394 19.95 12.75 5.94
CA GLY A 394 20.97 12.73 6.99
C GLY A 394 21.11 14.04 7.77
N ASP A 395 20.55 15.15 7.28
CA ASP A 395 20.63 16.44 7.97
C ASP A 395 19.79 16.46 9.25
N THR A 396 20.26 17.25 10.21
CA THR A 396 19.57 17.48 11.48
C THR A 396 18.59 18.64 11.37
N VAL A 397 17.40 18.47 11.92
CA VAL A 397 16.36 19.51 12.02
C VAL A 397 15.84 19.62 13.45
N ILE A 398 15.29 20.78 13.80
CA ILE A 398 14.56 20.98 15.06
C ILE A 398 13.07 21.02 14.77
N ILE A 399 12.30 20.22 15.51
CA ILE A 399 10.84 20.18 15.44
C ILE A 399 10.27 20.82 16.70
N GLY A 400 9.32 21.75 16.52
CA GLY A 400 8.82 22.55 17.62
C GLY A 400 9.93 23.44 18.17
N ASP A 401 10.17 23.35 19.48
CA ASP A 401 11.15 24.19 20.16
C ASP A 401 12.49 23.47 20.41
N ASP A 402 12.48 22.15 20.61
CA ASP A 402 13.64 21.43 21.14
C ASP A 402 13.84 20.00 20.60
N VAL A 403 12.87 19.42 19.87
CA VAL A 403 12.99 18.02 19.41
C VAL A 403 13.93 17.93 18.22
N VAL A 404 15.12 17.37 18.46
CA VAL A 404 16.13 17.11 17.42
C VAL A 404 15.71 15.90 16.60
N GLY A 405 15.49 16.08 15.30
CA GLY A 405 15.19 15.02 14.35
C GLY A 405 16.24 14.89 13.26
N THR A 406 16.27 13.73 12.61
CA THR A 406 17.12 13.45 11.44
C THR A 406 16.25 13.23 10.22
N VAL A 407 16.53 13.96 9.14
CA VAL A 407 15.86 13.78 7.84
C VAL A 407 16.29 12.44 7.25
N VAL A 408 15.32 11.62 6.83
CA VAL A 408 15.57 10.29 6.27
C VAL A 408 14.73 10.05 5.03
N GLU A 409 15.27 9.29 4.08
CA GLU A 409 14.45 8.69 3.04
C GLU A 409 13.57 7.58 3.64
N VAL A 410 12.34 7.49 3.14
CA VAL A 410 11.34 6.49 3.53
C VAL A 410 10.94 5.69 2.31
N PRO A 411 10.62 4.39 2.45
CA PRO A 411 10.68 3.47 1.30
C PRO A 411 9.79 3.87 0.12
N PHE A 412 8.55 4.30 0.35
CA PHE A 412 7.66 4.77 -0.71
C PHE A 412 8.26 5.98 -1.45
N LEU A 413 8.72 7.00 -0.72
CA LEU A 413 9.25 8.25 -1.31
C LEU A 413 10.59 8.02 -2.01
N ALA A 414 11.43 7.11 -1.51
CA ALA A 414 12.71 6.75 -2.11
C ALA A 414 12.54 6.10 -3.50
N ARG A 415 11.42 5.41 -3.73
CA ARG A 415 11.08 4.80 -5.03
C ARG A 415 10.55 5.80 -6.05
N GLN A 416 10.24 7.04 -5.66
CA GLN A 416 9.67 8.06 -6.54
C GLN A 416 10.79 8.81 -7.26
N ILE A 417 10.96 8.53 -8.55
CA ILE A 417 12.12 8.98 -9.32
C ILE A 417 11.63 9.99 -10.36
N PRO A 418 12.15 11.22 -10.36
CA PRO A 418 11.90 12.15 -11.45
C PRO A 418 12.34 11.52 -12.78
N PRO A 419 11.54 11.62 -13.85
CA PRO A 419 11.94 11.11 -15.16
C PRO A 419 13.26 11.76 -15.60
N SER A 420 14.16 10.93 -16.12
CA SER A 420 15.52 11.28 -16.55
C SER A 420 15.56 12.15 -17.79
#